data_AF-A0A9N9G2V8-F1
#
_entry.id   AF-A0A9N9G2V8-F1
#
_cell.length_a   1.000
_cell.length_b   1.000
_cell.length_c   1.000
_cell.angle_alpha   90.00
_cell.angle_beta   90.00
_cell.angle_gamma   90.00
#
_symmetry.space_group_name_H-M   'P 1'
#
loop_
_entity.id
_entity.type
_entity.pdbx_description
1 polymer ?
#
loop_
_entity_poly.entity_id
_entity_poly.type
_entity_poly.pdbx_seq_one_letter_code
_entity_poly.pdbx_strand_id
1 'polypeptide(L)'
;MTVLAGVLDLIIQLPISDPLSAGEYIRCDDNAEYEEEASVKDIADVVRGVGAGDESDSELKEEVSISNAIECITTLVDFINQNDFEIDASCIYSLNRLKREIVLKKLMQKKQTNLDHFLVFDY
;
A
#
# COMPACT_ATOMS: atom_id res chain seq x y z
N MET A 1 -12.69 -43.07 19.42
CA MET A 1 -13.48 -42.61 18.25
C MET A 1 -13.78 -41.12 18.24
N THR A 2 -13.64 -40.39 19.35
CA THR A 2 -13.95 -38.94 19.45
C THR A 2 -12.91 -38.01 18.84
N VAL A 3 -11.63 -38.40 18.80
CA VAL A 3 -10.55 -37.55 18.25
C VAL A 3 -10.68 -37.38 16.72
N LEU A 4 -11.09 -38.43 16.02
CA LEU A 4 -11.29 -38.40 14.56
C LEU A 4 -12.42 -37.44 14.15
N ALA A 5 -13.49 -37.36 14.95
CA ALA A 5 -14.62 -36.48 14.67
C ALA A 5 -14.25 -34.99 14.77
N GLY A 6 -13.41 -34.60 15.75
CA GLY A 6 -12.96 -33.21 15.90
C GLY A 6 -12.00 -32.76 14.80
N VAL A 7 -11.17 -33.68 14.28
CA VAL A 7 -10.27 -33.37 13.16
C VAL A 7 -11.04 -33.19 11.86
N LEU A 8 -12.07 -34.00 11.62
CA LEU A 8 -12.96 -33.87 10.46
C LEU A 8 -13.71 -32.55 10.44
N ASP A 9 -14.22 -32.09 11.59
CA ASP A 9 -14.92 -30.80 11.69
C ASP A 9 -14.01 -29.62 11.33
N LEU A 10 -12.74 -29.67 11.76
CA LEU A 10 -11.75 -28.65 11.44
C LEU A 10 -11.38 -28.64 9.95
N ILE A 11 -11.29 -29.81 9.32
CA ILE A 11 -11.01 -29.94 7.88
C ILE A 11 -12.15 -29.36 7.04
N ILE A 12 -13.41 -29.56 7.45
CA ILE A 12 -14.59 -29.05 6.74
C ILE A 12 -14.66 -27.50 6.80
N GLN A 13 -14.11 -26.87 7.84
CA GLN A 13 -14.06 -25.42 7.98
C GLN A 13 -12.95 -24.75 7.15
N LEU A 14 -12.01 -25.52 6.58
CA LEU A 14 -10.99 -24.96 5.72
C LEU A 14 -11.61 -24.57 4.37
N PRO A 15 -11.28 -23.39 3.82
CA PRO A 15 -11.79 -22.94 2.51
C PRO A 15 -11.05 -23.64 1.37
N ILE A 16 -10.98 -24.96 1.39
CA ILE A 16 -10.33 -25.79 0.39
C ILE A 16 -11.43 -26.43 -0.46
N SER A 17 -11.61 -25.90 -1.66
CA SER A 17 -12.66 -26.36 -2.59
C SER A 17 -12.34 -27.72 -3.21
N ASP A 18 -11.07 -28.13 -3.23
CA ASP A 18 -10.60 -29.39 -3.83
C ASP A 18 -9.37 -29.92 -3.06
N PRO A 19 -9.57 -30.66 -1.95
CA PRO A 19 -8.47 -31.15 -1.15
C PRO A 19 -7.76 -32.32 -1.84
N LEU A 20 -6.43 -32.26 -1.90
CA LEU A 20 -5.59 -33.38 -2.35
C LEU A 20 -5.93 -34.65 -1.56
N SER A 21 -6.14 -35.75 -2.26
CA SER A 21 -6.23 -37.06 -1.64
C SER A 21 -4.88 -37.42 -1.00
N ALA A 22 -4.89 -38.29 0.01
CA ALA A 22 -3.65 -38.72 0.67
C ALA A 22 -2.62 -39.32 -0.31
N GLY A 23 -3.10 -39.99 -1.36
CA GLY A 23 -2.24 -40.56 -2.40
C GLY A 23 -1.68 -39.54 -3.39
N GLU A 24 -2.33 -38.39 -3.55
CA GLU A 24 -1.80 -37.25 -4.31
C GLU A 24 -0.83 -36.45 -3.44
N TYR A 25 -1.14 -36.22 -2.17
CA TYR A 25 -0.25 -35.54 -1.22
C TYR A 25 1.12 -36.24 -1.11
N ILE A 26 1.12 -37.58 -1.05
CA ILE A 26 2.37 -38.36 -0.99
C ILE A 26 3.17 -38.27 -2.29
N ARG A 27 2.50 -38.02 -3.42
CA ARG A 27 3.09 -37.97 -4.76
C ARG A 27 3.21 -36.55 -5.31
N CYS A 28 3.09 -35.53 -4.46
CA CYS A 28 3.26 -34.13 -4.88
C CYS A 28 4.63 -33.92 -5.54
N ASP A 29 5.68 -34.54 -5.00
CA ASP A 29 7.04 -34.41 -5.52
C ASP A 29 7.26 -35.22 -6.81
N ASP A 30 6.50 -36.30 -7.04
CA ASP A 30 6.58 -37.09 -8.27
C ASP A 30 6.09 -36.29 -9.50
N ASN A 31 5.24 -35.28 -9.29
CA ASN A 31 4.82 -34.34 -10.33
C ASN A 31 5.73 -33.11 -10.46
N ALA A 32 6.67 -32.89 -9.54
CA ALA A 32 7.63 -31.78 -9.63
C ALA A 32 8.67 -31.98 -10.74
N GLU A 33 8.82 -33.20 -11.27
CA GLU A 33 9.64 -33.46 -12.48
C GLU A 33 9.09 -32.79 -13.75
N TYR A 34 7.86 -32.24 -13.71
CA TYR A 34 7.23 -31.50 -14.81
C TYR A 34 7.24 -29.97 -14.62
N GLU A 35 7.98 -29.43 -13.64
CA GLU A 35 8.28 -27.99 -13.68
C GLU A 35 9.21 -27.73 -14.87
N GLU A 36 8.71 -26.99 -15.88
CA GLU A 36 9.53 -26.49 -16.99
C GLU A 36 10.79 -25.84 -16.42
N GLU A 37 11.98 -26.36 -16.79
CA GLU A 37 13.24 -25.72 -16.45
C GLU A 37 13.18 -24.26 -16.91
N ALA A 38 13.15 -23.32 -15.95
CA ALA A 38 13.11 -21.90 -16.25
C ALA A 38 14.24 -21.55 -17.21
N SER A 39 13.91 -20.95 -18.35
CA SER A 39 14.93 -20.60 -19.34
C SER A 39 15.91 -19.63 -18.71
N VAL A 40 17.17 -19.68 -19.13
CA VAL A 40 18.20 -18.70 -18.73
C VAL A 40 17.71 -17.27 -18.99
N LYS A 41 16.87 -17.08 -20.00
CA LYS A 41 16.23 -15.80 -20.28
C LYS A 41 15.24 -15.38 -19.19
N ASP A 42 14.39 -16.30 -18.73
CA ASP A 42 13.40 -16.03 -17.67
C ASP A 42 14.10 -15.69 -16.35
N ILE A 43 15.18 -16.41 -16.03
CA ILE A 43 16.03 -16.10 -14.87
C ILE A 43 16.68 -14.72 -15.00
N ALA A 44 17.21 -14.40 -16.18
CA ALA A 44 17.83 -13.10 -16.44
C ALA A 44 16.81 -11.95 -16.38
N ASP A 45 15.58 -12.19 -16.84
CA ASP A 45 14.50 -11.22 -16.84
C ASP A 45 14.01 -10.95 -15.39
N VAL A 46 13.91 -11.98 -14.53
CA VAL A 46 13.67 -11.82 -13.09
C VAL A 46 14.79 -11.03 -12.40
N VAL A 47 16.06 -11.37 -12.65
CA VAL A 47 17.21 -10.64 -12.06
C VAL A 47 17.27 -9.19 -12.54
N ARG A 48 16.85 -8.93 -13.78
CA ARG A 48 16.79 -7.58 -14.37
C ARG A 48 15.53 -6.82 -14.02
N GLY A 49 14.57 -7.44 -13.32
CA GLY A 49 13.27 -6.84 -13.00
C GLY A 49 12.38 -6.62 -14.23
N VAL A 50 12.69 -7.26 -15.36
CA VAL A 50 11.89 -7.17 -16.59
C VAL A 50 10.82 -8.25 -16.51
N GLY A 51 9.59 -7.85 -16.18
CA GLY A 51 8.47 -8.80 -16.05
C GLY A 51 8.02 -9.09 -14.61
N ALA A 52 8.70 -8.51 -13.61
CA ALA A 52 8.01 -8.12 -12.39
C ALA A 52 7.06 -6.98 -12.79
N GLY A 53 5.91 -7.35 -13.36
CA GLY A 53 4.75 -6.49 -13.30
C GLY A 53 4.66 -6.06 -11.85
N ASP A 54 4.75 -4.75 -11.65
CA ASP A 54 4.56 -4.10 -10.38
C ASP A 54 3.13 -4.46 -9.93
N GLU A 55 2.95 -5.64 -9.35
CA GLU A 55 2.06 -5.83 -8.21
C GLU A 55 2.64 -5.05 -7.02
N SER A 56 3.05 -3.80 -7.26
CA SER A 56 2.58 -2.74 -6.42
C SER A 56 1.09 -2.97 -6.31
N ASP A 57 0.69 -3.54 -5.18
CA ASP A 57 -0.55 -3.23 -4.52
C ASP A 57 -0.52 -1.72 -4.22
N SER A 58 -0.47 -0.94 -5.30
CA SER A 58 -0.76 0.47 -5.32
C SER A 58 -2.27 0.48 -5.33
N GLU A 59 -2.86 0.12 -4.17
CA GLU A 59 -3.99 0.88 -3.66
C GLU A 59 -3.64 2.33 -3.98
N LEU A 60 -4.26 2.84 -5.05
CA LEU A 60 -4.09 4.21 -5.49
C LEU A 60 -4.46 5.02 -4.25
N LYS A 61 -3.45 5.43 -3.46
CA LYS A 61 -3.66 6.27 -2.30
C LYS A 61 -4.37 7.47 -2.87
N GLU A 62 -5.65 7.56 -2.56
CA GLU A 62 -6.51 8.60 -3.08
C GLU A 62 -5.82 9.92 -2.74
N GLU A 63 -5.32 10.61 -3.76
CA GLU A 63 -4.53 11.81 -3.52
C GLU A 63 -5.47 12.83 -2.87
N VAL A 64 -5.28 13.06 -1.57
CA VAL A 64 -6.09 14.02 -0.84
C VAL A 64 -5.80 15.40 -1.40
N SER A 65 -6.83 16.02 -1.97
CA SER A 65 -6.73 17.37 -2.51
C SER A 65 -6.27 18.33 -1.40
N ILE A 66 -5.46 19.33 -1.76
CA ILE A 66 -4.98 20.32 -0.78
C ILE A 66 -6.15 21.03 -0.08
N SER A 67 -7.25 21.26 -0.80
CA SER A 67 -8.46 21.86 -0.21
C SER A 67 -9.06 20.93 0.85
N ASN A 68 -9.19 19.64 0.55
CA ASN A 68 -9.72 18.63 1.48
C ASN A 68 -8.81 18.51 2.71
N ALA A 69 -7.49 18.49 2.53
CA ALA A 69 -6.54 18.42 3.65
C ALA A 69 -6.68 19.62 4.61
N ILE A 70 -6.87 20.83 4.07
CA ILE A 70 -7.07 22.06 4.88
C ILE A 70 -8.41 22.01 5.62
N GLU A 71 -9.45 21.53 4.94
CA GLU A 71 -10.79 21.36 5.52
C GLU A 71 -10.77 20.36 6.67
N CYS A 72 -10.22 19.16 6.46
CA CYS A 72 -10.09 18.12 7.49
C CYS A 72 -9.34 18.63 8.74
N ILE A 73 -8.25 19.38 8.57
CA ILE A 73 -7.52 19.97 9.71
C ILE A 73 -8.40 20.98 10.46
N THR A 74 -9.20 21.76 9.74
CA THR A 74 -10.09 22.76 10.35
C THR A 74 -11.20 22.07 11.13
N THR A 75 -11.86 21.08 10.53
CA THR A 75 -12.91 20.27 11.18
C THR A 75 -12.37 19.54 12.40
N LEU A 76 -11.14 18.99 12.32
CA LEU A 76 -10.51 18.32 13.46
C LEU A 76 -10.25 19.28 14.63
N VAL A 77 -9.74 20.48 14.35
CA VAL A 77 -9.51 21.51 15.39
C VAL A 77 -10.83 21.95 16.01
N ASP A 78 -11.87 22.17 15.21
CA ASP A 78 -13.19 22.54 15.70
C ASP A 78 -13.81 21.43 16.55
N PHE A 79 -13.69 20.18 16.12
CA PHE A 79 -14.15 19.02 16.86
C PHE A 79 -13.43 18.88 18.20
N ILE A 80 -12.11 19.12 18.23
CA ILE A 80 -11.31 19.10 19.46
C ILE A 80 -11.79 20.17 20.44
N ASN A 81 -11.95 21.40 19.96
CA ASN A 81 -12.39 22.53 20.77
C ASN A 81 -13.82 22.36 21.31
N GLN A 82 -14.68 21.65 20.59
CA GLN A 82 -16.08 21.42 20.97
C GLN A 82 -16.26 20.32 22.02
N ASN A 83 -15.35 19.36 22.08
CA ASN A 83 -15.54 18.13 22.88
C ASN A 83 -14.63 18.02 24.11
N ASP A 84 -13.96 19.12 24.49
CA ASP A 84 -13.08 19.20 25.68
C ASP A 84 -12.20 17.96 25.87
N PHE A 85 -11.62 17.48 24.76
CA PHE A 85 -10.52 16.54 24.85
C PHE A 85 -9.38 17.34 25.45
N GLU A 86 -8.85 16.92 26.59
CA GLU A 86 -7.72 17.53 27.32
C GLU A 86 -6.41 17.52 26.49
N ILE A 87 -6.46 18.11 25.30
CA ILE A 87 -5.42 18.16 24.30
C ILE A 87 -4.66 19.46 24.54
N ASP A 88 -3.34 19.32 24.62
CA ASP A 88 -2.46 20.45 24.84
C ASP A 88 -2.59 21.50 23.72
N ALA A 89 -2.54 22.77 24.10
CA ALA A 89 -2.60 23.90 23.19
C ALA A 89 -1.48 23.86 22.14
N SER A 90 -0.33 23.25 22.46
CA SER A 90 0.76 23.00 21.52
C SER A 90 0.34 22.12 20.33
N CYS A 91 -0.55 21.16 20.56
CA CYS A 91 -1.05 20.26 19.52
C CYS A 91 -1.94 21.03 18.53
N ILE A 92 -2.85 21.88 19.04
CA ILE A 92 -3.70 22.75 18.23
C ILE A 92 -2.86 23.77 17.46
N TYR A 93 -1.82 24.33 18.09
CA TYR A 93 -0.87 25.21 17.41
C TYR A 93 -0.16 24.51 16.26
N SER A 94 0.29 23.27 16.48
CA SER A 94 0.97 22.46 15.47
C SER A 94 0.07 22.16 14.27
N LEU A 95 -1.21 21.82 14.50
CA LEU A 95 -2.20 21.62 13.43
C LEU A 95 -2.41 22.91 12.61
N ASN A 96 -2.53 24.05 13.27
CA ASN A 96 -2.66 25.33 12.59
C ASN A 96 -1.40 25.74 11.81
N ARG A 97 -0.22 25.40 12.33
CA ARG A 97 1.05 25.59 11.63
C ARG A 97 1.13 24.73 10.37
N LEU A 98 0.78 23.44 10.47
CA LEU A 98 0.73 22.53 9.33
C LEU A 98 -0.20 23.06 8.22
N LYS A 99 -1.37 23.57 8.59
CA LYS A 99 -2.30 24.22 7.64
C LYS A 99 -1.63 25.36 6.86
N ARG A 100 -0.84 26.21 7.54
CA ARG A 100 -0.11 27.32 6.88
C ARG A 100 1.00 26.80 5.96
N GLU A 101 1.75 25.79 6.39
CA GLU A 101 2.84 25.22 5.60
C GLU A 101 2.32 24.58 4.29
N ILE A 102 1.18 23.90 4.33
CA ILE A 102 0.52 23.35 3.14
C ILE A 102 0.17 24.46 2.14
N VAL A 103 -0.43 25.56 2.61
CA VAL A 103 -0.78 26.72 1.77
C VAL A 103 0.46 27.36 1.17
N LEU A 104 1.51 27.57 1.98
CA LEU A 104 2.76 28.16 1.53
C LEU A 104 3.44 27.29 0.46
N LYS A 105 3.48 25.97 0.67
CA LYS A 105 4.05 25.03 -0.30
C LYS A 105 3.30 25.06 -1.63
N LYS A 106 1.96 25.10 -1.60
CA LYS A 106 1.12 25.26 -2.80
C LYS A 106 1.42 26.59 -3.52
N LEU A 107 1.61 27.67 -2.77
CA LEU A 107 1.92 28.98 -3.34
C LEU A 107 3.32 29.01 -3.96
N MET A 108 4.30 28.35 -3.34
CA MET A 108 5.65 28.22 -3.90
C MET A 108 5.68 27.34 -5.14
N GLN A 109 4.90 26.25 -5.20
CA GLN A 109 4.73 25.44 -6.41
C GLN A 109 4.11 26.23 -7.58
N LYS A 110 3.26 27.22 -7.27
CA LYS A 110 2.67 28.13 -8.27
C LYS A 110 3.59 29.29 -8.67
N LYS A 111 4.60 29.62 -7.86
CA LYS A 111 5.62 30.59 -8.27
C LYS A 111 6.46 29.93 -9.35
N GLN A 112 6.30 30.44 -10.57
CA GLN A 112 7.13 30.13 -11.73
C GLN A 112 8.60 30.12 -11.29
N THR A 113 9.28 28.98 -11.45
CA THR A 113 10.74 28.89 -11.32
C THR A 113 11.35 29.94 -12.23
N ASN A 114 12.41 30.61 -11.76
CA ASN A 114 13.09 31.69 -12.48
C ASN A 114 13.33 31.31 -13.95
N LEU A 115 13.32 32.31 -14.85
CA LEU A 115 13.54 32.14 -16.30
C LEU A 115 14.77 31.25 -16.61
N ASP A 116 15.79 31.29 -15.74
CA ASP A 116 17.00 30.47 -15.82
C ASP A 116 16.74 28.96 -15.82
N HIS A 117 15.68 28.49 -15.17
CA HIS A 117 15.30 27.06 -15.16
C HIS A 117 14.54 26.64 -16.43
N PHE A 118 14.02 27.61 -17.20
CA PHE A 118 13.32 27.41 -18.47
C PHE A 118 14.27 27.56 -19.68
N LEU A 119 15.39 28.28 -19.50
CA LEU A 119 16.38 28.57 -20.53
C LEU A 119 17.57 27.59 -20.54
N VAL A 120 17.51 26.47 -19.81
CA VAL A 120 18.47 25.36 -20.01
C VAL A 120 18.15 24.70 -21.35
N PHE A 121 18.57 25.34 -22.43
CA PHE A 121 18.73 24.72 -23.72
C PHE A 121 20.01 23.89 -23.65
N ASP A 122 19.86 22.58 -23.57
CA ASP A 122 20.96 21.63 -23.72
C ASP A 122 21.70 21.90 -25.05
N TYR A 123 23.00 22.18 -24.96
CA TYR A 123 23.94 22.28 -26.07
C TYR A 123 24.60 20.93 -26.32
#